data_AF-A0A0M2DW99-F1
#
_entry.id   AF-A0A0M2DW99-F1
#
_cell.length_a   1.000
_cell.length_b   1.000
_cell.length_c   1.000
_cell.angle_alpha   90.00
_cell.angle_beta   90.00
_cell.angle_gamma   90.00
#
_symmetry.space_group_name_H-M   'P 1'
#
loop_
_entity.id
_entity.type
_entity.pdbx_description
1 polymer ?
#
loop_
_entity_poly.entity_id
_entity_poly.type
_entity_poly.pdbx_seq_one_letter_code
_entity_poly.pdbx_strand_id
1 'polypeptide(L)'
;MGSDFKQLLASIDKDQLAKIIDRQNAQSCGLALEEYEALMAYNKSLQEEGASYLGKPVSDWPSLVFNWDYSQAGQHFAMDGVPEHAMLEMYPNGLRLGHMPLCEFDQNLARYCRRNTEKELWSHGSDWRLAQVIAHLRRGMPMTPPLVIRVKDEAFFSGGNHRYAAAKAVGLAVIPFYVNEDDVSEIEEILDVTWGQPR
;
A
#
# COMPACT_ATOMS: atom_id res chain seq x y z
N MET A 1 -21.77 -7.47 -38.56
CA MET A 1 -21.60 -6.78 -37.26
C MET A 1 -20.18 -6.22 -37.10
N GLY A 2 -19.75 -5.32 -38.00
CA GLY A 2 -18.37 -4.78 -37.94
C GLY A 2 -18.21 -3.33 -38.42
N SER A 3 -19.19 -2.80 -39.15
CA SER A 3 -19.23 -1.42 -39.62
C SER A 3 -19.83 -0.48 -38.56
N ASP A 4 -21.00 -0.84 -38.02
CA ASP A 4 -21.74 0.02 -37.06
C ASP A 4 -21.00 0.21 -35.74
N PHE A 5 -20.31 -0.82 -35.23
CA PHE A 5 -19.56 -0.70 -33.97
C PHE A 5 -18.33 0.22 -34.11
N LYS A 6 -17.67 0.21 -35.28
CA LYS A 6 -16.55 1.12 -35.57
C LYS A 6 -17.03 2.56 -35.77
N GLN A 7 -18.18 2.76 -36.41
CA GLN A 7 -18.79 4.08 -36.56
C GLN A 7 -19.29 4.65 -35.23
N LEU A 8 -19.86 3.80 -34.36
CA LEU A 8 -20.29 4.18 -33.01
C LEU A 8 -19.10 4.57 -32.12
N LEU A 9 -18.00 3.81 -32.14
CA LEU A 9 -16.79 4.16 -31.40
C LEU A 9 -16.11 5.43 -31.95
N ALA A 10 -16.21 5.70 -33.25
CA ALA A 10 -15.68 6.92 -33.86
C ALA A 10 -16.55 8.16 -33.60
N SER A 11 -17.82 7.98 -33.23
CA SER A 11 -18.75 9.06 -32.88
C SER A 11 -18.77 9.40 -31.40
N ILE A 12 -18.16 8.57 -30.54
CA ILE A 12 -18.02 8.86 -29.12
C ILE A 12 -16.80 9.76 -28.93
N ASP A 13 -17.06 10.95 -28.41
CA ASP A 13 -16.01 11.88 -28.00
C ASP A 13 -15.11 11.22 -26.94
N LYS A 14 -13.79 11.36 -27.09
CA LYS A 14 -12.81 10.74 -26.18
C LYS A 14 -13.03 11.15 -24.74
N ASP A 15 -13.45 12.40 -24.52
CA ASP A 15 -13.74 12.93 -23.19
C ASP A 15 -15.01 12.31 -22.61
N GLN A 16 -16.00 12.00 -23.46
CA GLN A 16 -17.20 11.27 -23.03
C GLN A 16 -16.87 9.81 -22.69
N LEU A 17 -16.04 9.14 -23.49
CA LEU A 17 -15.59 7.78 -23.19
C LEU A 17 -14.82 7.72 -21.88
N ALA A 18 -13.90 8.66 -21.64
CA ALA A 18 -13.14 8.77 -20.40
C ALA A 18 -14.08 8.91 -19.19
N LYS A 19 -15.06 9.81 -19.24
CA LYS A 19 -16.04 9.98 -18.17
C LYS A 19 -16.91 8.75 -17.91
N ILE A 20 -17.23 7.98 -18.94
CA ILE A 20 -17.97 6.71 -18.79
C ILE A 20 -17.10 5.69 -18.05
N ILE A 21 -15.83 5.56 -18.43
CA ILE A 21 -14.86 4.67 -17.78
C ILE A 21 -14.66 5.09 -16.32
N ASP A 22 -14.45 6.38 -16.05
CA ASP A 22 -14.24 6.89 -14.69
C ASP A 22 -15.46 6.65 -13.79
N ARG A 23 -16.68 6.80 -14.32
CA ARG A 23 -17.90 6.44 -13.57
C ARG A 23 -17.97 4.96 -13.24
N GLN A 24 -17.62 4.09 -14.18
CA GLN A 24 -17.61 2.64 -13.93
C GLN A 24 -16.57 2.29 -12.87
N ASN A 25 -15.36 2.85 -12.97
CA ASN A 25 -14.30 2.63 -11.98
C ASN A 25 -14.69 3.17 -10.60
N ALA A 26 -15.27 4.37 -10.53
CA ALA A 26 -15.77 4.96 -9.28
C ALA A 26 -16.79 4.03 -8.61
N GLN A 27 -17.76 3.52 -9.38
CA GLN A 27 -18.75 2.55 -8.89
C GLN A 27 -18.10 1.26 -8.39
N SER A 28 -17.13 0.70 -9.14
CA SER A 28 -16.42 -0.51 -8.71
C SER A 28 -15.60 -0.32 -7.43
N CYS A 29 -15.10 0.88 -7.19
CA CYS A 29 -14.39 1.24 -5.96
C CYS A 29 -15.34 1.69 -4.82
N GLY A 30 -16.64 1.79 -5.07
CA GLY A 30 -17.61 2.30 -4.09
C GLY A 30 -17.48 3.81 -3.80
N LEU A 31 -16.95 4.58 -4.74
CA LEU A 31 -16.71 6.02 -4.63
C LEU A 31 -17.71 6.82 -5.47
N ALA A 32 -18.00 8.05 -5.06
CA ALA A 32 -18.59 9.04 -5.94
C ALA A 32 -17.59 9.42 -7.06
N LEU A 33 -18.09 9.86 -8.22
CA LEU A 33 -17.23 10.23 -9.35
C LEU A 33 -16.23 11.33 -8.96
N GLU A 34 -16.67 12.34 -8.21
CA GLU A 34 -15.82 13.44 -7.77
C GLU A 34 -14.69 12.96 -6.84
N GLU A 35 -14.98 12.00 -5.96
CA GLU A 35 -13.99 11.38 -5.07
C GLU A 35 -12.96 10.56 -5.86
N TYR A 36 -13.43 9.81 -6.86
CA TYR A 36 -12.55 9.05 -7.75
C TYR A 36 -11.65 9.97 -8.59
N GLU A 37 -12.21 11.03 -9.17
CA GLU A 37 -11.46 12.03 -9.93
C GLU A 37 -10.40 12.71 -9.04
N ALA A 38 -10.75 13.07 -7.81
CA ALA A 38 -9.82 13.62 -6.83
C ALA A 38 -8.70 12.63 -6.47
N LEU A 39 -9.03 11.35 -6.26
CA LEU A 39 -8.06 10.29 -6.01
C LEU A 39 -7.10 10.11 -7.21
N MET A 40 -7.61 10.12 -8.44
CA MET A 40 -6.79 10.00 -9.63
C MET A 40 -5.88 11.21 -9.83
N ALA A 41 -6.37 12.43 -9.60
CA ALA A 41 -5.57 13.64 -9.61
C ALA A 41 -4.47 13.60 -8.54
N TYR A 42 -4.80 13.12 -7.33
CA TYR A 42 -3.84 12.92 -6.25
C TYR A 42 -2.75 11.91 -6.65
N ASN A 43 -3.13 10.73 -7.15
CA ASN A 43 -2.20 9.69 -7.60
C ASN A 43 -1.27 10.18 -8.72
N LYS A 44 -1.81 10.95 -9.67
CA LYS A 44 -1.02 11.59 -10.72
C LYS A 44 0.00 12.58 -10.14
N SER A 45 -0.42 13.42 -9.20
CA SER A 45 0.48 14.36 -8.54
C SER A 45 1.59 13.67 -7.73
N LEU A 46 1.30 12.50 -7.14
CA LEU A 46 2.32 11.68 -6.46
C LEU A 46 3.31 11.07 -7.45
N GLN A 47 2.84 10.67 -8.63
CA GLN A 47 3.72 10.17 -9.68
C GLN A 47 4.69 11.25 -10.18
N GLU A 48 4.16 12.46 -10.44
CA GLU A 48 4.95 13.60 -10.88
C GLU A 48 6.01 14.01 -9.85
N GLU A 49 5.63 14.10 -8.57
CA GLU A 49 6.59 14.39 -7.50
C GLU A 49 7.56 13.24 -7.27
N GLY A 50 7.06 12.00 -7.24
CA GLY A 50 7.84 10.78 -7.03
C GLY A 50 8.92 10.58 -8.07
N ALA A 51 8.69 10.99 -9.32
CA ALA A 51 9.69 10.94 -10.39
C ALA A 51 11.02 11.63 -10.00
N SER A 52 10.96 12.66 -9.14
CA SER A 52 12.15 13.35 -8.66
C SER A 52 13.00 12.56 -7.66
N TYR A 53 12.46 11.49 -7.07
CA TYR A 53 13.14 10.62 -6.08
C TYR A 53 13.57 9.28 -6.68
N LEU A 54 13.11 8.94 -7.88
CA LEU A 54 13.33 7.64 -8.50
C LEU A 54 14.81 7.30 -8.63
N GLY A 55 15.21 6.16 -8.08
CA GLY A 55 16.59 5.65 -8.16
C GLY A 55 17.62 6.44 -7.34
N LYS A 56 17.20 7.44 -6.57
CA LYS A 56 18.11 8.23 -5.73
C LYS A 56 18.54 7.43 -4.49
N PRO A 57 19.79 7.64 -4.02
CA PRO A 57 20.22 7.10 -2.74
C PRO A 57 19.38 7.69 -1.60
N VAL A 58 19.31 6.98 -0.46
CA VAL A 58 18.46 7.39 0.66
C VAL A 58 18.87 8.76 1.23
N SER A 59 20.15 9.10 1.13
CA SER A 59 20.68 10.42 1.54
C SER A 59 20.06 11.61 0.79
N ASP A 60 19.53 11.37 -0.41
CA ASP A 60 18.98 12.38 -1.30
C ASP A 60 17.45 12.42 -1.24
N TRP A 61 16.84 11.55 -0.44
CA TRP A 61 15.42 11.59 -0.15
C TRP A 61 15.12 12.79 0.74
N PRO A 62 13.90 13.33 0.69
CA PRO A 62 13.54 14.34 1.66
C PRO A 62 13.41 13.70 3.05
N SER A 63 13.41 14.53 4.10
CA SER A 63 13.10 14.04 5.44
C SER A 63 11.70 13.44 5.47
N LEU A 64 11.59 12.15 5.78
CA LEU A 64 10.32 11.44 5.86
C LEU A 64 9.92 11.26 7.32
N VAL A 65 8.64 11.47 7.60
CA VAL A 65 8.03 11.18 8.90
C VAL A 65 6.85 10.25 8.65
N PHE A 66 6.82 9.13 9.36
CA PHE A 66 5.71 8.21 9.30
C PHE A 66 4.60 8.66 10.25
N ASN A 67 3.46 9.01 9.66
CA ASN A 67 2.20 9.20 10.37
C ASN A 67 1.33 7.98 10.11
N TRP A 68 1.44 6.95 10.95
CA TRP A 68 0.71 5.71 10.72
C TRP A 68 -0.79 5.89 10.95
N ASP A 69 -1.60 5.46 9.98
CA ASP A 69 -3.05 5.39 10.09
C ASP A 69 -3.44 4.05 10.72
N TYR A 70 -4.01 4.13 11.93
CA TYR A 70 -4.52 2.97 12.67
C TYR A 70 -6.06 2.96 12.73
N SER A 71 -6.73 3.79 11.92
CA SER A 71 -8.18 3.81 11.85
C SER A 71 -8.71 2.55 11.18
N GLN A 72 -9.91 2.11 11.61
CA GLN A 72 -10.57 0.96 11.00
C GLN A 72 -10.88 1.22 9.51
N ALA A 73 -11.34 2.44 9.19
CA ALA A 73 -11.59 2.87 7.82
C ALA A 73 -10.32 2.79 6.95
N GLY A 74 -9.13 3.06 7.50
CA GLY A 74 -7.86 3.00 6.78
C GLY A 74 -7.28 1.59 6.58
N GLN A 75 -7.81 0.55 7.24
CA GLN A 75 -7.27 -0.81 7.19
C GLN A 75 -7.31 -1.42 5.78
N HIS A 76 -8.32 -1.10 4.97
CA HIS A 76 -8.44 -1.64 3.61
C HIS A 76 -7.25 -1.26 2.71
N PHE A 77 -6.60 -0.11 2.96
CA PHE A 77 -5.38 0.30 2.26
C PHE A 77 -4.14 -0.55 2.60
N ALA A 78 -4.24 -1.50 3.53
CA ALA A 78 -3.21 -2.53 3.70
C ALA A 78 -3.12 -3.43 2.44
N MET A 79 -4.21 -3.52 1.68
CA MET A 79 -4.32 -4.30 0.44
C MET A 79 -4.51 -3.40 -0.79
N ASP A 80 -4.00 -3.85 -1.93
CA ASP A 80 -4.07 -3.06 -3.17
C ASP A 80 -5.48 -3.15 -3.80
N GLY A 81 -6.18 -2.01 -3.84
CA GLY A 81 -7.45 -1.88 -4.58
C GLY A 81 -8.64 -2.60 -3.96
N VAL A 82 -8.54 -3.02 -2.70
CA VAL A 82 -9.64 -3.66 -1.96
C VAL A 82 -10.48 -2.57 -1.30
N PRO A 83 -11.76 -2.39 -1.66
CA PRO A 83 -12.63 -1.45 -0.97
C PRO A 83 -12.98 -1.93 0.44
N GLU A 84 -13.39 -1.02 1.32
CA GLU A 84 -13.67 -1.31 2.74
C GLU A 84 -14.63 -2.48 2.95
N HIS A 85 -15.75 -2.54 2.20
CA HIS A 85 -16.72 -3.63 2.31
C HIS A 85 -16.12 -5.00 1.97
N ALA A 86 -15.28 -5.08 0.94
CA ALA A 86 -14.63 -6.33 0.53
C ALA A 86 -13.57 -6.75 1.56
N MET A 87 -12.89 -5.79 2.21
CA MET A 87 -11.99 -6.09 3.32
C MET A 87 -12.74 -6.77 4.48
N LEU A 88 -13.91 -6.24 4.86
CA LEU A 88 -14.72 -6.82 5.92
C LEU A 88 -15.27 -8.22 5.58
N GLU A 89 -15.49 -8.51 4.30
CA GLU A 89 -15.85 -9.87 3.86
C GLU A 89 -14.66 -10.84 3.93
N MET A 90 -13.45 -10.37 3.61
CA MET A 90 -12.22 -11.18 3.67
C MET A 90 -11.72 -11.39 5.11
N TYR A 91 -11.91 -10.40 5.98
CA TYR A 91 -11.45 -10.36 7.37
C TYR A 91 -12.62 -10.00 8.29
N PRO A 92 -13.58 -10.92 8.52
CA PRO A 92 -14.79 -10.63 9.29
C PRO A 92 -14.52 -10.28 10.75
N ASN A 93 -13.40 -10.74 11.30
CA ASN A 93 -12.93 -10.42 12.65
C ASN A 93 -11.97 -9.21 12.67
N GLY A 94 -11.74 -8.58 11.53
CA GLY A 94 -10.86 -7.42 11.36
C GLY A 94 -9.38 -7.77 11.34
N LEU A 95 -8.55 -6.72 11.34
CA LEU A 95 -7.10 -6.84 11.41
C LEU A 95 -6.59 -6.42 12.78
N ARG A 96 -5.71 -7.22 13.39
CA ARG A 96 -5.03 -6.89 14.63
C ARG A 96 -3.74 -6.11 14.35
N LEU A 97 -3.57 -4.99 15.04
CA LEU A 97 -2.35 -4.18 14.99
C LEU A 97 -1.27 -4.78 15.90
N GLY A 98 -0.12 -5.15 15.33
CA GLY A 98 1.09 -5.55 16.03
C GLY A 98 2.19 -4.50 15.93
N HIS A 99 3.10 -4.50 16.90
CA HIS A 99 4.33 -3.71 16.88
C HIS A 99 5.52 -4.59 17.26
N MET A 100 6.65 -4.36 16.60
CA MET A 100 7.90 -5.07 16.89
C MET A 100 9.11 -4.17 16.59
N PRO A 101 10.26 -4.34 17.27
CA PRO A 101 11.52 -3.75 16.83
C PRO A 101 11.80 -4.11 15.36
N LEU A 102 12.06 -3.10 14.52
CA LEU A 102 12.21 -3.30 13.08
C LEU A 102 13.37 -4.24 12.76
N CYS A 103 14.47 -4.13 13.51
CA CYS A 103 15.64 -4.98 13.33
C CYS A 103 15.36 -6.47 13.57
N GLU A 104 14.51 -6.80 14.54
CA GLU A 104 14.12 -8.18 14.86
C GLU A 104 13.07 -8.68 13.86
N PHE A 105 12.13 -7.82 13.48
CA PHE A 105 11.15 -8.14 12.44
C PHE A 105 11.83 -8.47 11.10
N ASP A 106 12.83 -7.68 10.68
CA ASP A 106 13.58 -7.90 9.43
C ASP A 106 14.32 -9.24 9.40
N GLN A 107 14.73 -9.77 10.57
CA GLN A 107 15.42 -11.06 10.67
C GLN A 107 14.49 -12.25 10.42
N ASN A 108 13.19 -12.10 10.67
CA ASN A 108 12.17 -13.14 10.52
C ASN A 108 11.35 -13.00 9.23
N LEU A 109 11.57 -11.92 8.47
CA LEU A 109 10.87 -11.63 7.23
C LEU A 109 11.33 -12.56 6.09
N ALA A 110 10.45 -13.00 5.21
CA ALA A 110 10.83 -13.81 4.06
C ALA A 110 11.85 -13.06 3.18
N ARG A 111 12.85 -13.78 2.64
CA ARG A 111 13.95 -13.17 1.86
C ARG A 111 13.46 -12.23 0.75
N TYR A 112 12.35 -12.57 0.08
CA TYR A 112 11.78 -11.78 -1.02
C TYR A 112 11.13 -10.46 -0.57
N CYS A 113 10.81 -10.33 0.71
CA CYS A 113 10.26 -9.12 1.31
C CYS A 113 11.36 -8.20 1.87
N ARG A 114 12.60 -8.70 2.04
CA ARG A 114 13.73 -7.90 2.53
C ARG A 114 14.35 -7.07 1.41
N ARG A 115 14.86 -5.89 1.80
CA ARG A 115 15.74 -5.04 0.99
C ARG A 115 16.90 -4.61 1.88
N ASN A 116 18.11 -5.07 1.56
CA ASN A 116 19.30 -4.92 2.41
C ASN A 116 20.32 -3.95 1.81
N THR A 117 20.19 -3.62 0.53
CA THR A 117 21.07 -2.67 -0.15
C THR A 117 20.27 -1.62 -0.90
N GLU A 118 20.87 -0.47 -1.20
CA GLU A 118 20.23 0.56 -2.03
C GLU A 118 19.87 0.04 -3.42
N LYS A 119 20.64 -0.90 -3.96
CA LYS A 119 20.30 -1.56 -5.23
C LYS A 119 19.00 -2.37 -5.09
N GLU A 120 18.91 -3.20 -4.07
CA GLU A 120 17.70 -4.01 -3.79
C GLU A 120 16.49 -3.12 -3.48
N LEU A 121 16.70 -1.96 -2.85
CA LEU A 121 15.66 -1.00 -2.53
C LEU A 121 14.85 -0.61 -3.78
N TRP A 122 15.53 -0.38 -4.90
CA TRP A 122 14.92 0.01 -6.17
C TRP A 122 14.63 -1.16 -7.12
N SER A 123 15.37 -2.28 -7.02
CA SER A 123 15.18 -3.42 -7.92
C SER A 123 14.12 -4.42 -7.48
N HIS A 124 13.72 -4.43 -6.19
CA HIS A 124 12.68 -5.33 -5.69
C HIS A 124 11.30 -4.65 -5.70
N GLY A 125 10.37 -5.21 -6.49
CA GLY A 125 9.05 -4.63 -6.70
C GLY A 125 9.05 -3.44 -7.66
N SER A 126 7.98 -2.64 -7.65
CA SER A 126 7.90 -1.43 -8.48
C SER A 126 8.67 -0.26 -7.83
N ASP A 127 9.70 0.22 -8.54
CA ASP A 127 10.44 1.45 -8.22
C ASP A 127 9.52 2.68 -8.15
N TRP A 128 8.58 2.80 -9.10
CA TRP A 128 7.59 3.86 -9.15
C TRP A 128 6.67 3.88 -7.93
N ARG A 129 6.25 2.71 -7.42
CA ARG A 129 5.45 2.63 -6.19
C ARG A 129 6.24 3.09 -4.97
N LEU A 130 7.54 2.76 -4.89
CA LEU A 130 8.40 3.29 -3.83
C LEU A 130 8.51 4.81 -3.92
N ALA A 131 8.73 5.34 -5.12
CA ALA A 131 8.83 6.78 -5.35
C ALA A 131 7.54 7.53 -4.94
N GLN A 132 6.37 6.96 -5.21
CA GLN A 132 5.09 7.49 -4.75
C GLN A 132 4.95 7.44 -3.23
N VAL A 133 5.42 6.38 -2.57
CA VAL A 133 5.45 6.30 -1.09
C VAL A 133 6.30 7.43 -0.50
N ILE A 134 7.46 7.72 -1.07
CA ILE A 134 8.33 8.83 -0.64
C ILE A 134 7.60 10.17 -0.79
N ALA A 135 6.96 10.43 -1.94
CA ALA A 135 6.18 11.65 -2.17
C ALA A 135 4.99 11.78 -1.20
N HIS A 136 4.27 10.68 -0.94
CA HIS A 136 3.14 10.65 0.00
C HIS A 136 3.57 10.99 1.42
N LEU A 137 4.67 10.38 1.89
CA LEU A 137 5.25 10.66 3.20
C LEU A 137 5.82 12.07 3.29
N ARG A 138 6.43 12.58 2.22
CA ARG A 138 6.93 13.96 2.15
C ARG A 138 5.84 15.00 2.39
N ARG A 139 4.61 14.69 1.96
CA ARG A 139 3.42 15.53 2.17
C ARG A 139 2.82 15.40 3.58
N GLY A 140 3.37 14.53 4.42
CA GLY A 140 2.88 14.27 5.78
C GLY A 140 1.58 13.48 5.82
N MET A 141 1.25 12.78 4.73
CA MET A 141 -0.02 12.07 4.61
C MET A 141 0.00 10.78 5.43
N PRO A 142 -1.15 10.36 6.01
CA PRO A 142 -1.23 9.13 6.78
C PRO A 142 -0.89 7.90 5.94
N MET A 143 -0.29 6.89 6.56
CA MET A 143 0.12 5.65 5.92
C MET A 143 -0.43 4.46 6.69
N THR A 144 -1.16 3.56 6.03
CA THR A 144 -1.61 2.31 6.67
C THR A 144 -0.43 1.35 6.85
N PRO A 145 -0.28 0.69 8.02
CA PRO A 145 0.68 -0.39 8.24
C PRO A 145 0.62 -1.50 7.16
N PRO A 146 1.75 -2.19 6.89
CA PRO A 146 1.76 -3.36 6.02
C PRO A 146 0.94 -4.52 6.61
N LEU A 147 0.40 -5.38 5.74
CA LEU A 147 -0.29 -6.61 6.13
C LEU A 147 0.70 -7.78 6.09
N VAL A 148 0.76 -8.52 7.18
CA VAL A 148 1.67 -9.65 7.39
C VAL A 148 0.87 -10.93 7.52
N ILE A 149 1.37 -11.97 6.86
CA ILE A 149 0.91 -13.35 6.99
C ILE A 149 2.11 -14.25 7.28
N ARG A 150 1.86 -15.45 7.80
CA ARG A 150 2.88 -16.49 7.91
C ARG A 150 3.00 -17.26 6.60
N VAL A 151 4.23 -17.50 6.15
CA VAL A 151 4.53 -18.45 5.07
C VAL A 151 5.64 -19.37 5.54
N LYS A 152 5.30 -20.63 5.84
CA LYS A 152 6.20 -21.57 6.55
C LYS A 152 6.64 -20.95 7.87
N ASP A 153 7.93 -20.79 8.14
CA ASP A 153 8.45 -20.24 9.39
C ASP A 153 8.95 -18.80 9.22
N GLU A 154 8.44 -18.08 8.22
CA GLU A 154 8.82 -16.70 7.92
C GLU A 154 7.58 -15.80 7.86
N ALA A 155 7.76 -14.53 8.26
CA ALA A 155 6.77 -13.49 8.05
C ALA A 155 6.79 -13.03 6.58
N PHE A 156 5.64 -12.80 5.96
CA PHE A 156 5.54 -12.37 4.57
C PHE A 156 4.57 -11.19 4.44
N PHE A 157 4.91 -10.21 3.61
CA PHE A 157 4.00 -9.11 3.31
C PHE A 157 3.01 -9.50 2.22
N SER A 158 1.75 -9.74 2.59
CA SER A 158 0.65 -9.81 1.63
C SER A 158 0.28 -8.43 1.08
N GLY A 159 0.65 -7.35 1.79
CA GLY A 159 0.53 -5.97 1.32
C GLY A 159 1.49 -5.02 2.02
N GLY A 160 1.88 -3.95 1.33
CA GLY A 160 2.67 -2.85 1.93
C GLY A 160 4.19 -3.00 1.94
N ASN A 161 4.76 -3.88 1.10
CA ASN A 161 6.22 -4.06 0.97
C ASN A 161 6.98 -2.74 0.71
N HIS A 162 6.47 -1.84 -0.13
CA HIS A 162 7.11 -0.54 -0.39
C HIS A 162 7.09 0.42 0.81
N ARG A 163 6.03 0.37 1.63
CA ARG A 163 5.90 1.16 2.85
C ARG A 163 6.93 0.71 3.89
N TYR A 164 7.06 -0.61 4.05
CA TYR A 164 8.11 -1.20 4.88
C TYR A 164 9.52 -0.82 4.39
N ALA A 165 9.77 -0.92 3.08
CA ALA A 165 11.07 -0.58 2.52
C ALA A 165 11.48 0.87 2.82
N ALA A 166 10.55 1.81 2.70
CA ALA A 166 10.77 3.20 3.08
C ALA A 166 11.01 3.34 4.60
N ALA A 167 10.22 2.67 5.44
CA ALA A 167 10.38 2.68 6.90
C ALA A 167 11.76 2.17 7.34
N LYS A 168 12.21 1.05 6.76
CA LYS A 168 13.55 0.49 6.99
C LYS A 168 14.65 1.44 6.50
N ALA A 169 14.50 2.00 5.29
CA ALA A 169 15.49 2.88 4.71
C ALA A 169 15.75 4.13 5.56
N VAL A 170 14.72 4.70 6.18
CA VAL A 170 14.86 5.87 7.07
C VAL A 170 15.15 5.50 8.52
N GLY A 171 15.35 4.22 8.82
CA GLY A 171 15.81 3.75 10.13
C GLY A 171 14.75 3.80 11.24
N LEU A 172 13.49 3.49 10.94
CA LEU A 172 12.47 3.32 11.99
C LEU A 172 12.92 2.26 13.02
N ALA A 173 12.76 2.59 14.30
CA ALA A 173 13.11 1.66 15.39
C ALA A 173 12.06 0.55 15.58
N VAL A 174 10.78 0.90 15.39
CA VAL A 174 9.63 0.01 15.57
C VAL A 174 8.78 0.05 14.31
N ILE A 175 8.33 -1.12 13.86
CA ILE A 175 7.42 -1.26 12.73
C ILE A 175 6.03 -1.68 13.24
N PRO A 176 4.97 -0.90 12.98
CA PRO A 176 3.61 -1.41 13.09
C PRO A 176 3.29 -2.29 11.88
N PHE A 177 2.46 -3.30 12.08
CA PHE A 177 1.92 -4.12 11.00
C PHE A 177 0.55 -4.67 11.39
N TYR A 178 -0.25 -5.01 10.39
CA TYR A 178 -1.49 -5.72 10.56
C TYR A 178 -1.32 -7.21 10.35
N VAL A 179 -2.13 -7.99 11.05
CA VAL A 179 -2.34 -9.42 10.83
C VAL A 179 -3.85 -9.66 10.85
N ASN A 180 -4.33 -10.66 10.13
CA ASN A 180 -5.69 -11.15 10.36
C ASN A 180 -5.87 -11.54 11.84
N GLU A 181 -6.97 -11.13 12.46
CA GLU A 181 -7.25 -11.50 13.86
C GLU A 181 -7.20 -13.02 14.08
N ASP A 182 -7.63 -13.82 13.10
CA ASP A 182 -7.63 -15.28 13.18
C ASP A 182 -6.22 -15.90 13.10
N ASP A 183 -5.23 -15.18 12.58
CA ASP A 183 -3.87 -15.69 12.35
C ASP A 183 -2.88 -15.24 13.45
N VAL A 184 -3.37 -14.56 14.50
CA VAL A 184 -2.52 -14.00 15.57
C VAL A 184 -1.65 -15.06 16.23
N SER A 185 -2.23 -16.20 16.61
CA SER A 185 -1.49 -17.29 17.25
C SER A 185 -0.41 -17.87 16.33
N GLU A 186 -0.67 -17.95 15.02
CA GLU A 186 0.32 -18.46 14.06
C GLU A 186 1.51 -17.51 13.90
N ILE A 187 1.26 -16.20 13.98
CA ILE A 187 2.32 -15.18 13.95
C ILE A 187 3.14 -15.19 15.24
N GLU A 188 2.53 -15.40 16.39
CA GLU A 188 3.25 -15.49 17.68
C GLU A 188 4.24 -16.67 17.74
N GLU A 189 4.05 -17.70 16.92
CA GLU A 189 5.03 -18.80 16.81
C GLU A 189 6.35 -18.37 16.13
N ILE A 190 6.35 -17.28 15.36
CA ILE A 190 7.51 -16.83 14.57
C ILE A 190 7.97 -15.41 14.93
N LEU A 191 7.16 -14.60 15.61
CA LEU A 191 7.46 -13.22 15.99
C LEU A 191 7.07 -12.95 17.45
N ASP A 192 7.91 -12.19 18.16
CA ASP A 192 7.59 -11.66 19.49
C ASP A 192 6.91 -10.29 19.34
N VAL A 193 5.57 -10.31 19.29
CA VAL A 193 4.76 -9.14 18.91
C VAL A 193 4.13 -8.47 20.13
N THR A 194 4.23 -7.15 20.20
CA THR A 194 3.40 -6.35 21.10
C THR A 194 2.08 -5.99 20.41
N TRP A 195 1.00 -6.67 20.80
CA TRP A 195 -0.32 -6.44 20.23
C TRP A 195 -1.01 -5.21 20.79
N GLY A 196 -1.64 -4.44 19.88
CA GLY A 196 -2.61 -3.42 20.22
C GLY A 196 -3.99 -4.03 20.51
N GLN A 197 -4.93 -3.19 20.94
CA GLN A 197 -6.33 -3.59 21.04
C GLN A 197 -6.87 -3.93 19.63
N PRO A 198 -7.73 -4.95 19.49
CA PRO A 198 -8.48 -5.19 18.26
C PRO A 198 -9.28 -3.92 17.89
N ARG A 199 -9.36 -3.60 16.59
CA ARG A 199 -10.07 -2.42 16.08
C ARG A 199 -10.93 -2.75 14.88
#